data_AF-A0A3D3X903-F1
#
_entry.id   AF-A0A3D3X903-F1
#
_cell.length_a   1.000
_cell.length_b   1.000
_cell.length_c   1.000
_cell.angle_alpha   90.00
_cell.angle_beta   90.00
_cell.angle_gamma   90.00
#
_symmetry.space_group_name_H-M   'P 1'
#
loop_
_entity.id
_entity.type
_entity.pdbx_description
1 polymer ?
#
loop_
_entity_poly.entity_id
_entity_poly.type
_entity_poly.pdbx_seq_one_letter_code
_entity_poly.pdbx_strand_id
1 'polypeptide(L)'
;MEDESLFKELDTFEELQSPFLLFPVLHRELESLNRLKRNREKSILVSNVLSGLHLGEERPGPEERLDLSGKRLGKSLDNPLADQLCSKLESSPMDSESRQQLLGLMLERRESVNLQMSRDGYLLALFELENPQISAVKINTGLYCQELYLLRLYEKLKEMALKFKQKIQDTRSEKDTVLMGKSTELQHGVTYIENCASILKTTPLKQNYELDLRPGKVGKKISVKQLSSGYDPFSRKLSHLPLADVTLNQMLEIMHLLERNNPLVGYHQSLRHEILARLAFADALLTKDSKKEKEGASQFSKA
;
A
#
# COMPACT_ATOMS: atom_id res chain seq x y z
N MET A 1 -17.58 27.49 -12.25
CA MET A 1 -18.27 26.23 -12.59
C MET A 1 -17.32 25.14 -13.14
N GLU A 2 -16.62 25.32 -14.27
CA GLU A 2 -15.76 24.22 -14.79
C GLU A 2 -14.37 24.09 -14.11
N ASP A 3 -13.79 25.17 -13.57
CA ASP A 3 -12.49 25.08 -12.87
C ASP A 3 -12.65 24.45 -11.49
N GLU A 4 -13.74 24.78 -10.80
CA GLU A 4 -14.17 24.08 -9.58
C GLU A 4 -14.35 22.57 -9.84
N SER A 5 -14.72 22.17 -11.06
CA SER A 5 -14.81 20.74 -11.42
C SER A 5 -13.45 20.04 -11.47
N LEU A 6 -12.38 20.72 -11.91
CA LEU A 6 -11.02 20.12 -11.93
C LEU A 6 -10.45 19.96 -10.53
N PHE A 7 -10.65 20.97 -9.67
CA PHE A 7 -10.21 20.90 -8.29
C PHE A 7 -11.00 19.83 -7.51
N LYS A 8 -12.31 19.70 -7.74
CA LYS A 8 -13.13 18.61 -7.17
C LYS A 8 -12.65 17.22 -7.61
N GLU A 9 -12.19 17.07 -8.85
CA GLU A 9 -11.66 15.78 -9.32
C GLU A 9 -10.37 15.40 -8.56
N LEU A 10 -9.53 16.38 -8.22
CA LEU A 10 -8.36 16.16 -7.37
C LEU A 10 -8.73 15.83 -5.91
N ASP A 11 -9.85 16.36 -5.39
CA ASP A 11 -10.32 16.10 -4.01
C ASP A 11 -10.70 14.64 -3.74
N THR A 12 -10.78 13.81 -4.78
CA THR A 12 -11.08 12.39 -4.66
C THR A 12 -10.06 11.66 -3.76
N PHE A 13 -8.79 12.01 -3.87
CA PHE A 13 -7.70 11.40 -3.08
C PHE A 13 -6.68 12.46 -2.65
N GLU A 14 -6.22 12.43 -1.40
CA GLU A 14 -5.24 13.39 -0.89
C GLU A 14 -3.92 13.35 -1.66
N GLU A 15 -3.50 12.16 -2.10
CA GLU A 15 -2.31 11.98 -2.94
C GLU A 15 -2.48 12.46 -4.40
N LEU A 16 -3.71 12.75 -4.86
CA LEU A 16 -3.92 13.49 -6.11
C LEU A 16 -3.77 15.00 -5.88
N GLN A 17 -4.22 15.50 -4.73
CA GLN A 17 -4.00 16.89 -4.35
C GLN A 17 -2.53 17.19 -4.11
N SER A 18 -1.83 16.34 -3.36
CA SER A 18 -0.41 16.48 -3.08
C SER A 18 0.29 15.13 -3.23
N PRO A 19 0.88 14.84 -4.41
CA PRO A 19 1.53 13.56 -4.71
C PRO A 19 2.66 13.18 -3.75
N PHE A 20 3.31 14.17 -3.13
CA PHE A 20 4.38 13.98 -2.15
C PHE A 20 3.87 13.40 -0.82
N LEU A 21 2.56 13.40 -0.58
CA LEU A 21 1.94 12.79 0.60
C LEU A 21 1.53 11.32 0.39
N LEU A 22 1.93 10.71 -0.74
CA LEU A 22 1.58 9.34 -1.11
C LEU A 22 1.71 8.33 0.04
N PHE A 23 2.92 8.14 0.57
CA PHE A 23 3.17 7.12 1.59
C PHE A 23 2.49 7.44 2.94
N PRO A 24 2.56 8.68 3.47
CA PRO A 24 1.82 9.04 4.68
C PRO A 24 0.31 8.79 4.58
N VAL A 25 -0.31 9.14 3.46
CA VAL A 25 -1.75 8.95 3.25
C VAL A 25 -2.10 7.47 3.22
N LEU A 26 -1.41 6.67 2.41
CA LEU A 26 -1.67 5.24 2.31
C LEU A 26 -1.43 4.51 3.64
N HIS A 27 -0.39 4.89 4.38
CA HIS A 27 -0.11 4.34 5.70
C HIS A 27 -1.28 4.60 6.67
N ARG A 28 -1.82 5.82 6.67
CA ARG A 28 -2.98 6.19 7.50
C ARG A 28 -4.23 5.38 7.13
N GLU A 29 -4.47 5.17 5.84
CA GLU A 29 -5.59 4.36 5.35
C GLU A 29 -5.43 2.87 5.72
N LEU A 30 -4.23 2.31 5.59
CA LEU A 30 -3.91 0.95 6.01
C LEU A 30 -4.14 0.77 7.52
N GLU A 31 -3.65 1.70 8.34
CA GLU A 31 -3.87 1.71 9.78
C GLU A 31 -5.37 1.78 10.14
N SER A 32 -6.18 2.46 9.33
CA SER A 32 -7.64 2.46 9.47
C SER A 32 -8.23 1.05 9.26
N LEU A 33 -7.80 0.33 8.22
CA LEU A 33 -8.20 -1.07 8.00
C LEU A 33 -7.76 -1.98 9.17
N ASN A 34 -6.55 -1.80 9.70
CA ASN A 34 -6.05 -2.55 10.84
C ASN A 34 -6.82 -2.25 12.14
N ARG A 35 -7.31 -1.03 12.31
CA ARG A 35 -8.25 -0.69 13.40
C ARG A 35 -9.57 -1.42 13.25
N LEU A 36 -10.13 -1.49 12.04
CA LEU A 36 -11.35 -2.27 11.78
C LEU A 36 -11.15 -3.75 12.14
N LYS A 37 -10.00 -4.34 11.77
CA LYS A 37 -9.63 -5.71 12.16
C LYS A 37 -9.62 -5.88 13.68
N ARG A 38 -8.86 -5.05 14.40
CA ARG A 38 -8.76 -5.12 15.86
C ARG A 38 -10.11 -4.95 16.56
N ASN A 39 -10.98 -4.08 16.05
CA ASN A 39 -12.31 -3.86 16.59
C ASN A 39 -13.22 -5.08 16.38
N ARG A 40 -13.20 -5.68 15.17
CA ARG A 40 -13.93 -6.92 14.87
C ARG A 40 -13.46 -8.09 15.74
N GLU A 41 -12.15 -8.28 15.89
CA GLU A 41 -11.57 -9.32 16.76
C GLU A 41 -12.01 -9.13 18.23
N LYS A 42 -12.01 -7.89 18.74
CA LYS A 42 -12.55 -7.58 20.07
C LYS A 42 -14.04 -7.85 20.19
N SER A 43 -14.83 -7.46 19.19
CA SER A 43 -16.29 -7.67 19.19
C SER A 43 -16.65 -9.16 19.22
N ILE A 44 -15.94 -10.00 18.46
CA ILE A 44 -16.11 -11.46 18.50
C ILE A 44 -15.75 -12.02 19.89
N LEU A 45 -14.66 -11.54 20.50
CA LEU A 45 -14.30 -11.95 21.87
C LEU A 45 -15.38 -11.55 22.88
N VAL A 46 -15.94 -10.35 22.73
CA VAL A 46 -17.00 -9.83 23.60
C VAL A 46 -18.33 -10.58 23.37
N SER A 47 -18.72 -10.90 22.14
CA SER A 47 -19.95 -11.64 21.84
C SER A 47 -19.90 -13.09 22.31
N ASN A 48 -18.70 -13.72 22.27
CA ASN A 48 -18.47 -15.05 22.84
C ASN A 48 -18.54 -15.05 24.38
N VAL A 49 -18.32 -13.91 25.03
CA VAL A 49 -18.44 -13.73 26.50
C VAL A 49 -19.84 -13.24 26.91
N LEU A 50 -20.51 -12.50 26.03
CA LEU A 50 -21.81 -11.86 26.26
C LEU A 50 -22.93 -12.49 25.43
N SER A 51 -22.91 -13.81 25.20
CA SER A 51 -23.92 -14.55 24.43
C SER A 51 -25.35 -14.53 25.04
N GLY A 52 -25.67 -13.57 25.90
CA GLY A 52 -26.99 -13.22 26.42
C GLY A 52 -27.31 -11.72 26.44
N LEU A 53 -26.47 -10.84 25.87
CA LEU A 53 -26.72 -9.39 25.81
C LEU A 53 -26.54 -8.88 24.38
N HIS A 54 -27.65 -8.53 23.73
CA HIS A 54 -27.66 -7.83 22.45
C HIS A 54 -27.00 -6.45 22.61
N LEU A 55 -25.77 -6.31 22.14
CA LEU A 55 -25.13 -5.02 21.95
C LEU A 55 -25.30 -4.60 20.48
N GLY A 56 -25.79 -3.37 20.32
CA GLY A 56 -26.42 -2.85 19.12
C GLY A 56 -25.56 -2.85 17.85
N GLU A 57 -26.28 -2.80 16.73
CA GLU A 57 -25.79 -2.77 15.37
C GLU A 57 -24.78 -1.62 15.15
N GLU A 58 -23.58 -1.97 14.67
CA GLU A 58 -22.65 -0.99 14.12
C GLU A 58 -23.34 -0.28 12.94
N ARG A 59 -23.47 1.05 13.04
CA ARG A 59 -23.99 1.88 11.95
C ARG A 59 -23.12 1.68 10.71
N PRO A 60 -23.70 1.44 9.52
CA PRO A 60 -22.92 1.42 8.29
C PRO A 60 -22.27 2.78 8.08
N GLY A 61 -20.94 2.78 7.95
CA GLY A 61 -20.22 3.91 7.35
C GLY A 61 -20.62 4.05 5.88
N PRO A 62 -20.39 5.23 5.27
CA PRO A 62 -20.81 5.48 3.89
C PRO A 62 -20.24 4.40 2.97
N GLU A 63 -21.07 3.89 2.05
CA GLU A 63 -20.73 2.88 1.02
C GLU A 63 -19.52 3.26 0.15
N GLU A 64 -18.99 4.47 0.33
CA GLU A 64 -17.88 5.09 -0.38
C GLU A 64 -16.51 4.79 0.22
N ARG A 65 -16.38 4.16 1.40
CA ARG A 65 -15.06 3.86 2.01
C ARG A 65 -14.66 2.39 1.85
N LEU A 66 -13.36 2.16 1.65
CA LEU A 66 -12.80 0.81 1.66
C LEU A 66 -12.93 0.20 3.07
N ASP A 67 -13.37 -1.04 3.13
CA ASP A 67 -13.54 -1.82 4.34
C ASP A 67 -12.87 -3.20 4.20
N LEU A 68 -13.03 -4.05 5.22
CA LEU A 68 -12.46 -5.40 5.20
C LEU A 68 -13.15 -6.35 4.22
N SER A 69 -14.39 -6.05 3.80
CA SER A 69 -15.14 -6.87 2.85
C SER A 69 -14.68 -6.66 1.41
N GLY A 70 -14.04 -5.53 1.12
CA GLY A 70 -13.62 -5.15 -0.22
C GLY A 70 -14.80 -4.79 -1.12
N LYS A 71 -16.00 -4.53 -0.57
CA LYS A 71 -17.23 -4.26 -1.34
C LYS A 71 -17.07 -3.14 -2.36
N ARG A 72 -16.34 -2.07 -2.01
CA ARG A 72 -16.07 -0.96 -2.95
C ARG A 72 -15.30 -1.44 -4.18
N LEU A 73 -14.30 -2.29 -4.00
CA LEU A 73 -13.55 -2.92 -5.09
C LEU A 73 -14.42 -3.92 -5.86
N GLY A 74 -15.16 -4.79 -5.16
CA GLY A 74 -16.05 -5.78 -5.76
C GLY A 74 -17.10 -5.18 -6.68
N LYS A 75 -17.84 -4.17 -6.18
CA LYS A 75 -18.82 -3.39 -6.97
C LYS A 75 -18.17 -2.77 -8.21
N SER A 76 -16.91 -2.30 -8.10
CA SER A 76 -16.19 -1.67 -9.21
C SER A 76 -15.65 -2.65 -10.25
N LEU A 77 -15.48 -3.93 -9.88
CA LEU A 77 -15.00 -4.97 -10.80
C LEU A 77 -16.08 -5.47 -11.75
N ASP A 78 -17.36 -5.29 -11.40
CA ASP A 78 -18.53 -5.77 -12.16
C ASP A 78 -18.34 -7.25 -12.57
N ASN A 79 -18.24 -8.11 -11.56
CA ASN A 79 -17.99 -9.54 -11.71
C ASN A 79 -18.81 -10.32 -10.66
N PRO A 80 -19.69 -11.26 -11.08
CA PRO A 80 -20.49 -12.05 -10.13
C PRO A 80 -19.68 -12.82 -9.09
N LEU A 81 -18.46 -13.26 -9.43
CA LEU A 81 -17.57 -13.91 -8.49
C LEU A 81 -17.02 -12.93 -7.45
N ALA A 82 -16.76 -11.68 -7.84
CA ALA A 82 -16.34 -10.65 -6.90
C ALA A 82 -17.43 -10.36 -5.86
N ASP A 83 -18.70 -10.34 -6.26
CA ASP A 83 -19.83 -10.18 -5.33
C ASP A 83 -19.90 -11.33 -4.31
N GLN A 84 -19.74 -12.57 -4.77
CA GLN A 84 -19.71 -13.75 -3.89
C GLN A 84 -18.55 -13.69 -2.89
N LEU A 85 -17.36 -13.32 -3.36
CA LEU A 85 -16.18 -13.15 -2.51
C LEU A 85 -16.38 -12.04 -1.47
N CYS A 86 -16.97 -10.91 -1.87
CA CYS A 86 -17.28 -9.81 -0.97
C CYS A 86 -18.33 -10.20 0.08
N SER A 87 -19.38 -10.96 -0.27
CA SER A 87 -20.34 -11.48 0.72
C SER A 87 -19.67 -12.46 1.70
N LYS A 88 -18.74 -13.28 1.24
CA LYS A 88 -17.96 -14.18 2.10
C LYS A 88 -17.03 -13.38 3.04
N LEU A 89 -16.37 -12.34 2.54
CA LEU A 89 -15.53 -11.45 3.35
C LEU A 89 -16.33 -10.58 4.32
N GLU A 90 -17.58 -10.23 4.01
CA GLU A 90 -18.44 -9.51 4.94
C GLU A 90 -18.76 -10.35 6.18
N SER A 91 -19.10 -11.62 5.97
CA SER A 91 -19.37 -12.60 7.03
C SER A 91 -18.11 -13.12 7.72
N SER A 92 -17.01 -13.26 6.98
CA SER A 92 -15.70 -13.72 7.46
C SER A 92 -14.58 -12.77 7.01
N PRO A 93 -14.40 -11.61 7.66
CA PRO A 93 -13.42 -10.59 7.22
C PRO A 93 -11.95 -11.02 7.34
N MET A 94 -11.67 -12.14 7.99
CA MET A 94 -10.31 -12.70 8.10
C MET A 94 -10.06 -13.81 7.07
N ASP A 95 -10.98 -14.04 6.13
CA ASP A 95 -10.80 -15.00 5.04
C ASP A 95 -9.77 -14.49 4.01
N SER A 96 -8.52 -14.79 4.30
CA SER A 96 -7.35 -14.43 3.49
C SER A 96 -7.43 -15.00 2.07
N GLU A 97 -7.98 -16.20 1.90
CA GLU A 97 -8.08 -16.85 0.59
C GLU A 97 -9.06 -16.09 -0.31
N SER A 98 -10.25 -15.77 0.20
CA SER A 98 -11.24 -14.99 -0.55
C SER A 98 -10.71 -13.61 -0.94
N ARG A 99 -9.94 -12.96 -0.05
CA ARG A 99 -9.31 -11.67 -0.37
C ARG A 99 -8.22 -11.82 -1.44
N GLN A 100 -7.39 -12.85 -1.39
CA GLN A 100 -6.40 -13.12 -2.45
C GLN A 100 -7.08 -13.41 -3.80
N GLN A 101 -8.19 -14.15 -3.82
CA GLN A 101 -8.95 -14.38 -5.05
C GLN A 101 -9.55 -13.08 -5.61
N LEU A 102 -10.11 -12.21 -4.75
CA LEU A 102 -10.63 -10.91 -5.17
C LEU A 102 -9.54 -10.03 -5.78
N LEU A 103 -8.35 -10.00 -5.17
CA LEU A 103 -7.18 -9.30 -5.71
C LEU A 103 -6.71 -9.92 -7.03
N GLY A 104 -6.75 -11.24 -7.16
CA GLY A 104 -6.47 -11.97 -8.40
C GLY A 104 -7.38 -11.52 -9.55
N LEU A 105 -8.69 -11.47 -9.33
CA LEU A 105 -9.66 -10.99 -10.33
C LEU A 105 -9.37 -9.55 -10.79
N MET A 106 -8.96 -8.68 -9.87
CA MET A 106 -8.55 -7.32 -10.22
C MET A 106 -7.30 -7.32 -11.11
N LEU A 107 -6.28 -8.09 -10.74
CA LEU A 107 -5.01 -8.15 -11.48
C LEU A 107 -5.17 -8.79 -12.87
N GLU A 108 -6.07 -9.77 -13.02
CA GLU A 108 -6.43 -10.35 -14.32
C GLU A 108 -7.06 -9.31 -15.26
N ARG A 109 -7.80 -8.34 -14.71
CA ARG A 109 -8.42 -7.23 -15.44
C ARG A 109 -7.60 -5.94 -15.42
N ARG A 110 -6.27 -6.03 -15.20
CA ARG A 110 -5.39 -4.85 -14.98
C ARG A 110 -5.59 -3.70 -15.95
N GLU A 111 -5.94 -3.95 -17.20
CA GLU A 111 -6.15 -2.93 -18.24
C GLU A 111 -7.38 -2.04 -17.98
N SER A 112 -8.45 -2.59 -17.39
CA SER A 112 -9.69 -1.85 -17.08
C SER A 112 -9.74 -1.30 -15.66
N VAL A 113 -8.76 -1.64 -14.82
CA VAL A 113 -8.68 -1.16 -13.43
C VAL A 113 -8.40 0.33 -13.39
N ASN A 114 -9.31 1.10 -12.79
CA ASN A 114 -9.14 2.54 -12.58
C ASN A 114 -8.31 2.85 -11.31
N LEU A 115 -8.05 4.13 -11.05
CA LEU A 115 -7.25 4.57 -9.90
C LEU A 115 -7.83 4.09 -8.56
N GLN A 116 -9.14 4.24 -8.32
CA GLN A 116 -9.77 3.79 -7.07
C GLN A 116 -9.61 2.29 -6.87
N MET A 117 -9.88 1.50 -7.91
CA MET A 117 -9.74 0.04 -7.84
C MET A 117 -8.30 -0.37 -7.52
N SER A 118 -7.32 0.19 -8.23
CA SER A 118 -5.91 -0.12 -7.98
C SER A 118 -5.44 0.29 -6.57
N ARG A 119 -5.94 1.43 -6.06
CA ARG A 119 -5.68 1.89 -4.69
C ARG A 119 -6.26 0.93 -3.66
N ASP A 120 -7.49 0.49 -3.86
CA ASP A 120 -8.17 -0.46 -2.97
C ASP A 120 -7.47 -1.81 -2.97
N GLY A 121 -7.14 -2.31 -4.16
CA GLY A 121 -6.38 -3.55 -4.30
C GLY A 121 -5.01 -3.48 -3.64
N TYR A 122 -4.32 -2.33 -3.69
CA TYR A 122 -3.04 -2.15 -3.02
C TYR A 122 -3.17 -2.16 -1.49
N LEU A 123 -4.13 -1.40 -0.93
CA LEU A 123 -4.38 -1.39 0.51
C LEU A 123 -4.81 -2.77 1.05
N LEU A 124 -5.68 -3.48 0.32
CA LEU A 124 -6.08 -4.84 0.67
C LEU A 124 -4.92 -5.84 0.55
N ALA A 125 -4.02 -5.66 -0.42
CA ALA A 125 -2.83 -6.50 -0.53
C ALA A 125 -1.84 -6.26 0.62
N LEU A 126 -1.63 -5.01 1.03
CA LEU A 126 -0.82 -4.67 2.20
C LEU A 126 -1.42 -5.24 3.49
N PHE A 127 -2.74 -5.14 3.66
CA PHE A 127 -3.45 -5.76 4.77
C PHE A 127 -3.19 -7.27 4.86
N GLU A 128 -3.11 -7.97 3.72
CA GLU A 128 -2.79 -9.40 3.69
C GLU A 128 -1.35 -9.72 4.08
N LEU A 129 -0.42 -8.79 3.86
CA LEU A 129 0.98 -8.96 4.27
C LEU A 129 1.16 -8.82 5.78
N GLU A 130 0.27 -8.12 6.48
CA GLU A 130 0.25 -8.05 7.95
C GLU A 130 -0.30 -9.32 8.63
N ASN A 131 -0.78 -10.28 7.84
CA ASN A 131 -1.15 -11.59 8.36
C ASN A 131 0.13 -12.39 8.71
N PRO A 132 0.22 -13.00 9.91
CA PRO A 132 1.36 -13.83 10.28
C PRO A 132 1.66 -15.00 9.33
N GLN A 133 0.66 -15.50 8.59
CA GLN A 133 0.86 -16.47 7.52
C GLN A 133 1.20 -15.74 6.21
N ILE A 134 2.49 -15.60 5.96
CA ILE A 134 3.03 -14.93 4.78
C ILE A 134 3.44 -15.95 3.71
N SER A 135 3.19 -15.65 2.45
CA SER A 135 3.53 -16.52 1.33
C SER A 135 4.11 -15.76 0.14
N ALA A 136 4.78 -16.49 -0.75
CA ALA A 136 5.29 -15.93 -1.99
C ALA A 136 4.17 -15.32 -2.85
N VAL A 137 2.98 -15.95 -2.83
CA VAL A 137 1.78 -15.46 -3.52
C VAL A 137 1.37 -14.09 -2.96
N LYS A 138 1.22 -13.95 -1.65
CA LYS A 138 0.83 -12.68 -1.01
C LYS A 138 1.80 -11.55 -1.32
N ILE A 139 3.10 -11.82 -1.21
CA ILE A 139 4.16 -10.84 -1.52
C ILE A 139 4.08 -10.42 -2.99
N ASN A 140 3.95 -11.37 -3.91
CA ASN A 140 3.82 -11.06 -5.33
C ASN A 140 2.55 -10.25 -5.62
N THR A 141 1.40 -10.61 -5.02
CA THR A 141 0.17 -9.82 -5.11
C THR A 141 0.40 -8.38 -4.65
N GLY A 142 1.08 -8.19 -3.51
CA GLY A 142 1.47 -6.86 -3.01
C GLY A 142 2.32 -6.08 -4.01
N LEU A 143 3.33 -6.72 -4.61
CA LEU A 143 4.18 -6.11 -5.64
C LEU A 143 3.39 -5.70 -6.89
N TYR A 144 2.52 -6.59 -7.39
CA TYR A 144 1.70 -6.31 -8.57
C TYR A 144 0.67 -5.21 -8.33
N CYS A 145 0.01 -5.21 -7.17
CA CYS A 145 -0.92 -4.15 -6.80
C CYS A 145 -0.19 -2.80 -6.63
N GLN A 146 1.01 -2.79 -6.05
CA GLN A 146 1.83 -1.58 -5.94
C GLN A 146 2.17 -1.02 -7.33
N GLU A 147 2.67 -1.87 -8.23
CA GLU A 147 3.02 -1.45 -9.60
C GLU A 147 1.80 -0.90 -10.34
N LEU A 148 0.67 -1.60 -10.27
CA LEU A 148 -0.58 -1.17 -10.91
C LEU A 148 -1.08 0.15 -10.35
N TYR A 149 -1.05 0.33 -9.02
CA TYR A 149 -1.48 1.56 -8.39
C TYR A 149 -0.61 2.75 -8.78
N LEU A 150 0.72 2.61 -8.73
CA LEU A 150 1.64 3.67 -9.13
C LEU A 150 1.46 4.04 -10.61
N LEU A 151 1.21 3.06 -11.48
CA LEU A 151 0.88 3.32 -12.89
C LEU A 151 -0.41 4.14 -13.04
N ARG A 152 -1.50 3.74 -12.38
CA ARG A 152 -2.77 4.49 -12.48
C ARG A 152 -2.69 5.88 -11.88
N LEU A 153 -1.93 6.05 -10.79
CA LEU A 153 -1.69 7.36 -10.20
C LEU A 153 -0.87 8.26 -11.13
N TYR A 154 0.19 7.72 -11.74
CA TYR A 154 0.98 8.44 -12.75
C TYR A 154 0.10 8.90 -13.92
N GLU A 155 -0.70 8.01 -14.49
CA GLU A 155 -1.60 8.32 -15.60
C GLU A 155 -2.58 9.43 -15.21
N LYS A 156 -3.17 9.33 -14.01
CA LYS A 156 -4.14 10.33 -13.54
C LYS A 156 -3.50 11.69 -13.30
N LEU A 157 -2.33 11.75 -12.67
CA LEU A 157 -1.61 13.01 -12.45
C LEU A 157 -1.23 13.67 -13.76
N LYS A 158 -0.80 12.89 -14.76
CA LYS A 158 -0.46 13.39 -16.10
C LYS A 158 -1.68 13.93 -16.83
N GLU A 159 -2.81 13.24 -16.77
CA GLU A 159 -4.09 13.70 -17.30
C GLU A 159 -4.49 15.05 -16.65
N MET A 160 -4.45 15.13 -15.32
CA MET A 160 -4.82 16.34 -14.59
C MET A 160 -3.87 17.51 -14.91
N ALA A 161 -2.55 17.28 -14.91
CA ALA A 161 -1.57 18.30 -15.26
C ALA A 161 -1.84 18.91 -16.65
N LEU A 162 -2.24 18.08 -17.62
CA LEU A 162 -2.62 18.51 -18.96
C LEU A 162 -3.93 19.31 -18.96
N LYS A 163 -4.97 18.84 -18.27
CA LYS A 163 -6.25 19.56 -18.15
C LYS A 163 -6.05 20.96 -17.56
N PHE A 164 -5.27 21.07 -16.48
CA PHE A 164 -4.95 22.36 -15.87
C PHE A 164 -4.19 23.28 -16.84
N LYS A 165 -3.20 22.74 -17.56
CA LYS A 165 -2.42 23.51 -18.55
C LYS A 165 -3.27 24.03 -19.70
N GLN A 166 -4.23 23.23 -20.19
CA GLN A 166 -5.11 23.60 -21.30
C GLN A 166 -6.09 24.73 -20.96
N LYS A 167 -6.36 24.96 -19.67
CA LYS A 167 -7.27 26.03 -19.21
C LYS A 167 -6.62 27.40 -19.08
N ILE A 168 -5.30 27.47 -19.18
CA ILE A 168 -4.55 28.74 -19.13
C ILE A 168 -4.74 29.46 -20.47
N GLN A 169 -5.25 30.69 -20.43
CA GLN A 169 -5.54 31.52 -21.61
C GLN A 169 -4.72 32.82 -21.62
N ASP A 170 -4.54 33.45 -20.46
CA ASP A 170 -3.72 34.64 -20.25
C ASP A 170 -2.92 34.52 -18.95
N THR A 171 -1.61 34.29 -19.12
CA THR A 171 -0.63 34.11 -18.03
C THR A 171 -0.47 35.32 -17.11
N ARG A 172 -1.08 36.47 -17.42
CA ARG A 172 -1.07 37.67 -16.57
C ARG A 172 -2.26 37.78 -15.62
N SER A 173 -3.24 36.89 -15.74
CA SER A 173 -4.38 36.85 -14.80
C SER A 173 -4.02 36.10 -13.51
N GLU A 174 -4.57 36.55 -12.39
CA GLU A 174 -4.37 35.90 -11.07
C GLU A 174 -4.89 34.45 -11.09
N LYS A 175 -6.02 34.22 -11.75
CA LYS A 175 -6.61 32.89 -11.94
C LYS A 175 -5.67 31.93 -12.68
N ASP A 176 -5.06 32.37 -13.77
CA ASP A 176 -4.15 31.53 -14.55
C ASP A 176 -2.83 31.30 -13.83
N THR A 177 -2.42 32.23 -12.96
CA THR A 177 -1.27 32.03 -12.07
C THR A 177 -1.51 30.87 -11.11
N VAL A 178 -2.72 30.76 -10.53
CA VAL A 178 -3.10 29.62 -9.67
C VAL A 178 -3.12 28.30 -10.46
N LEU A 179 -3.73 28.30 -11.65
CA LEU A 179 -3.77 27.10 -12.51
C LEU A 179 -2.37 26.66 -12.95
N MET A 180 -1.47 27.61 -13.25
CA MET A 180 -0.08 27.34 -13.61
C MET A 180 0.72 26.76 -12.44
N GLY A 181 0.55 27.33 -11.25
CA GLY A 181 1.12 26.79 -10.01
C GLY A 181 0.70 25.34 -9.79
N LYS A 182 -0.61 25.06 -9.91
CA LYS A 182 -1.13 23.70 -9.72
C LYS A 182 -0.69 22.74 -10.82
N SER A 183 -0.67 23.15 -12.08
CA SER A 183 -0.16 22.34 -13.20
C SER A 183 1.32 21.96 -12.98
N THR A 184 2.14 22.90 -12.50
CA THR A 184 3.56 22.66 -12.19
C THR A 184 3.71 21.69 -11.02
N GLU A 185 2.94 21.85 -9.94
CA GLU A 185 2.92 20.92 -8.81
C GLU A 185 2.57 19.49 -9.26
N LEU A 186 1.50 19.34 -10.05
CA LEU A 186 1.09 18.04 -10.59
C LEU A 186 2.18 17.44 -11.49
N GLN A 187 2.88 18.25 -12.29
CA GLN A 187 3.96 17.78 -13.14
C GLN A 187 5.17 17.30 -12.32
N HIS A 188 5.52 17.98 -11.22
CA HIS A 188 6.49 17.46 -10.27
C HIS A 188 6.00 16.15 -9.64
N GLY A 189 4.70 16.07 -9.32
CA GLY A 189 4.07 14.85 -8.85
C GLY A 189 4.22 13.68 -9.83
N VAL A 190 4.01 13.90 -11.13
CA VAL A 190 4.24 12.90 -12.18
C VAL A 190 5.68 12.36 -12.11
N THR A 191 6.67 13.25 -12.07
CA THR A 191 8.09 12.88 -11.94
C THR A 191 8.38 12.12 -10.65
N TYR A 192 7.76 12.54 -9.53
CA TYR A 192 7.91 11.86 -8.24
C TYR A 192 7.39 10.42 -8.30
N ILE A 193 6.18 10.20 -8.81
CA ILE A 193 5.58 8.86 -8.91
C ILE A 193 6.38 7.97 -9.88
N GLU A 194 6.88 8.52 -10.98
CA GLU A 194 7.77 7.80 -11.91
C GLU A 194 9.06 7.34 -11.23
N ASN A 195 9.69 8.20 -10.44
CA ASN A 195 10.86 7.86 -9.64
C ASN A 195 10.54 6.78 -8.59
N CYS A 196 9.42 6.91 -7.88
CA CYS A 196 8.97 5.88 -6.93
C CYS A 196 8.78 4.52 -7.61
N ALA A 197 8.10 4.48 -8.77
CA ALA A 197 7.89 3.26 -9.53
C ALA A 197 9.22 2.62 -9.96
N SER A 198 10.19 3.43 -10.40
CA SER A 198 11.53 2.96 -10.78
C SER A 198 12.32 2.40 -9.60
N ILE A 199 12.31 3.09 -8.45
CA ILE A 199 13.02 2.67 -7.22
C ILE A 199 12.42 1.38 -6.65
N LEU A 200 11.10 1.27 -6.66
CA LEU A 200 10.37 0.14 -6.05
C LEU A 200 10.23 -1.07 -6.98
N LYS A 201 10.60 -0.92 -8.26
CA LYS A 201 10.57 -2.02 -9.21
C LYS A 201 11.50 -3.15 -8.76
N THR A 202 10.95 -4.36 -8.67
CA THR A 202 11.71 -5.56 -8.34
C THR A 202 11.10 -6.76 -9.06
N THR A 203 11.87 -7.84 -9.17
CA THR A 203 11.36 -9.09 -9.75
C THR A 203 10.43 -9.82 -8.75
N PRO A 204 9.36 -10.48 -9.20
CA PRO A 204 8.54 -11.30 -8.30
C PRO A 204 9.29 -12.55 -7.83
N LEU A 205 8.83 -13.14 -6.73
CA LEU A 205 9.28 -14.44 -6.23
C LEU A 205 8.87 -15.54 -7.21
N LYS A 206 9.83 -16.40 -7.58
CA LYS A 206 9.61 -17.53 -8.50
C LYS A 206 9.20 -18.82 -7.80
N GLN A 207 9.69 -19.01 -6.57
CA GLN A 207 9.43 -20.23 -5.80
C GLN A 207 8.22 -20.02 -4.92
N ASN A 208 7.26 -20.95 -4.97
CA ASN A 208 6.16 -20.95 -4.04
C ASN A 208 6.66 -21.42 -2.66
N TYR A 209 6.48 -20.59 -1.65
CA TYR A 209 6.90 -20.87 -0.28
C TYR A 209 5.99 -20.13 0.70
N GLU A 210 5.93 -20.63 1.93
CA GLU A 210 5.12 -20.06 3.01
C GLU A 210 5.89 -20.04 4.32
N LEU A 211 5.65 -19.01 5.11
CA LEU A 211 6.18 -18.84 6.45
C LEU A 211 5.04 -18.52 7.42
N ASP A 212 5.13 -19.09 8.61
CA ASP A 212 4.29 -18.74 9.74
C ASP A 212 5.12 -17.93 10.73
N LEU A 213 4.80 -16.64 10.83
CA LEU A 213 5.50 -15.66 11.67
C LEU A 213 4.92 -15.61 13.10
N ARG A 214 3.92 -16.44 13.44
CA ARG A 214 3.32 -16.43 14.79
C ARG A 214 4.35 -16.79 15.86
N PRO A 215 4.34 -16.08 17.00
CA PRO A 215 5.18 -16.43 18.14
C PRO A 215 4.72 -17.76 18.75
N GLY A 216 5.46 -18.83 18.46
CA GLY A 216 5.19 -20.17 19.02
C GLY A 216 6.40 -21.11 18.95
N LYS A 217 7.56 -20.57 18.60
CA LYS A 217 8.80 -21.34 18.35
C LYS A 217 10.03 -20.68 18.97
N VAL A 218 9.85 -19.94 20.06
CA VAL A 218 10.98 -19.39 20.84
C VAL A 218 11.90 -20.56 21.21
N GLY A 219 13.14 -20.56 20.70
CA GLY A 219 14.12 -21.64 20.88
C GLY A 219 14.25 -22.66 19.74
N LYS A 220 13.42 -22.64 18.69
CA LYS A 220 13.63 -23.48 17.49
C LYS A 220 14.56 -22.77 16.51
N LYS A 221 15.65 -23.42 16.11
CA LYS A 221 16.54 -22.91 15.05
C LYS A 221 15.77 -22.78 13.73
N ILE A 222 16.04 -21.71 12.99
CA ILE A 222 15.59 -21.56 11.60
C ILE A 222 16.31 -22.62 10.76
N SER A 223 15.57 -23.39 9.97
CA SER A 223 16.21 -24.33 9.05
C SER A 223 16.82 -23.59 7.85
N VAL A 224 17.90 -24.14 7.28
CA VAL A 224 18.53 -23.60 6.05
C VAL A 224 17.49 -23.42 4.93
N LYS A 225 16.53 -24.34 4.81
CA LYS A 225 15.45 -24.24 3.82
C LYS A 225 14.52 -23.06 4.07
N GLN A 226 14.11 -22.83 5.33
CA GLN A 226 13.30 -21.65 5.67
C GLN A 226 14.05 -20.35 5.42
N LEU A 227 15.35 -20.33 5.68
CA LEU A 227 16.19 -19.16 5.41
C LEU A 227 16.28 -18.88 3.91
N SER A 228 16.68 -19.87 3.11
CA SER A 228 16.98 -19.69 1.68
C SER A 228 15.74 -19.59 0.78
N SER A 229 14.62 -20.22 1.15
CA SER A 229 13.37 -20.21 0.36
C SER A 229 12.33 -19.23 0.89
N GLY A 230 12.46 -18.81 2.16
CA GLY A 230 11.50 -17.94 2.83
C GLY A 230 12.14 -16.62 3.25
N TYR A 231 12.86 -16.62 4.38
CA TYR A 231 13.26 -15.38 5.05
C TYR A 231 14.11 -14.44 4.16
N ASP A 232 15.20 -14.94 3.54
CA ASP A 232 16.03 -14.12 2.65
C ASP A 232 15.24 -13.56 1.45
N PRO A 233 14.64 -14.41 0.58
CA PRO A 233 13.96 -13.90 -0.59
C PRO A 233 12.74 -13.03 -0.24
N PHE A 234 12.00 -13.34 0.82
CA PHE A 234 10.84 -12.54 1.22
C PHE A 234 11.27 -11.19 1.78
N SER A 235 12.27 -11.14 2.67
CA SER A 235 12.78 -9.87 3.21
C SER A 235 13.32 -8.98 2.11
N ARG A 236 14.05 -9.54 1.13
CA ARG A 236 14.52 -8.78 -0.05
C ARG A 236 13.36 -8.15 -0.82
N LYS A 237 12.22 -8.84 -0.98
CA LYS A 237 11.06 -8.29 -1.70
C LYS A 237 10.23 -7.32 -0.88
N LEU A 238 10.05 -7.60 0.41
CA LEU A 238 9.37 -6.69 1.33
C LEU A 238 10.11 -5.35 1.48
N SER A 239 11.44 -5.31 1.31
CA SER A 239 12.18 -4.04 1.26
C SER A 239 11.73 -3.11 0.10
N HIS A 240 11.15 -3.66 -0.97
CA HIS A 240 10.55 -2.90 -2.08
C HIS A 240 9.05 -2.62 -1.90
N LEU A 241 8.47 -2.93 -0.74
CA LEU A 241 7.11 -2.60 -0.33
C LEU A 241 7.19 -1.73 0.93
N PRO A 242 7.38 -0.40 0.81
CA PRO A 242 7.68 0.47 1.95
C PRO A 242 6.61 0.47 3.05
N LEU A 243 5.37 0.14 2.69
CA LEU A 243 4.23 0.07 3.61
C LEU A 243 4.03 -1.31 4.25
N ALA A 244 4.85 -2.32 3.90
CA ALA A 244 4.86 -3.64 4.53
C ALA A 244 5.96 -3.76 5.60
N ASP A 245 6.29 -2.64 6.26
CA ASP A 245 7.40 -2.52 7.19
C ASP A 245 7.18 -3.33 8.48
N VAL A 246 5.94 -3.44 8.96
CA VAL A 246 5.55 -4.28 10.11
C VAL A 246 5.98 -5.73 9.88
N THR A 247 5.61 -6.31 8.75
CA THR A 247 5.93 -7.71 8.40
C THR A 247 7.43 -7.90 8.20
N LEU A 248 8.10 -6.95 7.52
CA LEU A 248 9.56 -6.99 7.37
C LEU A 248 10.27 -6.93 8.72
N ASN A 249 9.86 -6.02 9.61
CA ASN A 249 10.41 -5.90 10.96
C ASN A 249 10.23 -7.20 11.75
N GLN A 250 9.03 -7.79 11.71
CA GLN A 250 8.76 -9.07 12.37
C GLN A 250 9.66 -10.19 11.84
N MET A 251 9.87 -10.27 10.52
CA MET A 251 10.78 -11.25 9.92
C MET A 251 12.24 -11.05 10.36
N LEU A 252 12.71 -9.80 10.39
CA LEU A 252 14.07 -9.45 10.83
C LEU A 252 14.27 -9.75 12.32
N GLU A 253 13.28 -9.45 13.15
CA GLU A 253 13.29 -9.76 14.58
C GLU A 253 13.34 -11.27 14.83
N ILE A 254 12.54 -12.06 14.11
CA ILE A 254 12.58 -13.52 14.21
C ILE A 254 13.96 -14.06 13.79
N MET A 255 14.53 -13.58 12.68
CA MET A 255 15.89 -13.97 12.28
C MET A 255 16.93 -13.58 13.34
N HIS A 256 16.83 -12.38 13.91
CA HIS A 256 17.76 -11.91 14.94
C HIS A 256 17.66 -12.72 16.24
N LEU A 257 16.45 -13.04 16.70
CA LEU A 257 16.22 -13.81 17.94
C LEU A 257 16.64 -15.27 17.81
N LEU A 258 16.44 -15.88 16.64
CA LEU A 258 16.74 -17.30 16.42
C LEU A 258 18.19 -17.53 15.97
N GLU A 259 18.83 -16.50 15.40
CA GLU A 259 20.22 -16.54 14.93
C GLU A 259 20.91 -15.19 15.22
N ARG A 260 21.40 -15.03 16.45
CA ARG A 260 21.94 -13.78 17.04
C ARG A 260 23.02 -13.05 16.20
N ASN A 261 23.65 -13.74 15.26
CA ASN A 261 24.68 -13.22 14.35
C ASN A 261 24.36 -13.46 12.86
N ASN A 262 23.09 -13.57 12.46
CA ASN A 262 22.75 -13.78 11.06
C ASN A 262 23.06 -12.51 10.23
N PRO A 263 24.05 -12.53 9.31
CA PRO A 263 24.46 -11.35 8.54
C PRO A 263 23.36 -10.85 7.60
N LEU A 264 22.36 -11.68 7.28
CA LEU A 264 21.23 -11.29 6.44
C LEU A 264 20.38 -10.21 7.10
N VAL A 265 20.30 -10.16 8.44
CA VAL A 265 19.57 -9.09 9.14
C VAL A 265 20.14 -7.73 8.78
N GLY A 266 21.46 -7.57 8.89
CA GLY A 266 22.14 -6.31 8.53
C GLY A 266 22.02 -5.99 7.04
N TYR A 267 22.17 -7.00 6.17
CA TYR A 267 21.99 -6.84 4.73
C TYR A 267 20.59 -6.31 4.36
N HIS A 268 19.52 -6.90 4.90
CA HIS A 268 18.15 -6.48 4.61
C HIS A 268 17.79 -5.13 5.24
N GLN A 269 18.34 -4.81 6.42
CA GLN A 269 18.21 -3.48 7.02
C GLN A 269 18.86 -2.41 6.14
N SER A 270 20.09 -2.65 5.67
CA SER A 270 20.80 -1.77 4.74
C SER A 270 20.01 -1.56 3.44
N LEU A 271 19.55 -2.64 2.80
CA LEU A 271 18.72 -2.55 1.58
C LEU A 271 17.44 -1.72 1.79
N ARG A 272 16.75 -1.93 2.92
CA ARG A 272 15.57 -1.13 3.26
C ARG A 272 15.93 0.35 3.40
N HIS A 273 17.01 0.66 4.11
CA HIS A 273 17.44 2.04 4.31
C HIS A 273 17.88 2.71 3.01
N GLU A 274 18.55 1.99 2.11
CA GLU A 274 18.88 2.48 0.77
C GLU A 274 17.61 2.85 -0.01
N ILE A 275 16.61 1.96 -0.06
CA ILE A 275 15.36 2.21 -0.79
C ILE A 275 14.62 3.42 -0.20
N LEU A 276 14.47 3.49 1.12
CA LEU A 276 13.81 4.62 1.78
C LEU A 276 14.56 5.95 1.54
N ALA A 277 15.90 5.92 1.57
CA ALA A 277 16.72 7.10 1.30
C ALA A 277 16.55 7.59 -0.14
N ARG A 278 16.49 6.67 -1.11
CA ARG A 278 16.23 7.00 -2.52
C ARG A 278 14.85 7.61 -2.72
N LEU A 279 13.82 7.10 -2.03
CA LEU A 279 12.47 7.70 -2.06
C LEU A 279 12.46 9.11 -1.46
N ALA A 280 13.11 9.30 -0.31
CA ALA A 280 13.22 10.61 0.33
C ALA A 280 13.98 11.61 -0.54
N PHE A 281 15.05 11.16 -1.22
CA PHE A 281 15.79 11.99 -2.16
C PHE A 281 14.96 12.40 -3.39
N ALA A 282 14.15 11.49 -3.93
CA ALA A 282 13.24 11.79 -5.03
C ALA A 282 12.20 12.88 -4.67
N ASP A 283 11.72 12.88 -3.43
CA ASP A 283 10.84 13.92 -2.89
C ASP A 283 11.59 15.25 -2.70
N ALA A 284 12.76 15.21 -2.06
CA ALA A 284 13.56 16.40 -1.74
C ALA A 284 14.00 17.19 -3.00
N LEU A 285 14.41 16.50 -4.07
CA LEU A 285 14.83 17.13 -5.33
C LEU A 285 13.73 18.00 -5.96
N LEU A 286 12.47 17.61 -5.78
CA LEU A 286 11.33 18.25 -6.42
C LEU A 286 10.67 19.31 -5.53
N THR A 287 10.72 19.13 -4.21
CA THR A 287 10.18 20.08 -3.23
C THR A 287 11.18 21.17 -2.84
N LYS A 288 12.47 21.01 -3.20
CA LYS A 288 13.58 21.87 -2.75
C LYS A 288 13.61 22.02 -1.22
N ASP A 289 13.13 21.02 -0.49
CA ASP A 289 13.07 21.01 0.96
C ASP A 289 14.39 20.51 1.55
N SER A 290 15.21 21.47 1.99
CA SER A 290 16.52 21.21 2.61
C SER A 290 16.47 20.31 3.86
N LYS A 291 15.31 20.19 4.53
CA LYS A 291 15.14 19.29 5.68
C LYS A 291 15.00 17.85 5.22
N LYS A 292 14.19 17.59 4.19
CA LYS A 292 14.05 16.26 3.59
C LYS A 292 15.34 15.78 2.93
N GLU A 293 16.10 16.69 2.34
CA GLU A 293 17.44 16.38 1.78
C GLU A 293 18.40 15.87 2.88
N LYS A 294 18.42 16.52 4.05
CA LYS A 294 19.20 16.07 5.21
C LYS A 294 18.69 14.76 5.80
N GLU A 295 17.37 14.56 5.86
CA GLU A 295 16.78 13.30 6.31
C GLU A 295 17.15 12.13 5.38
N GLY A 296 17.08 12.33 4.05
CA GLY A 296 17.52 11.36 3.05
C GLY A 296 19.01 11.03 3.17
N ALA A 297 19.87 12.05 3.28
CA ALA A 297 21.30 11.86 3.52
C ALA A 297 21.60 11.10 4.82
N SER A 298 20.83 11.36 5.89
CA SER A 298 20.97 10.62 7.16
C SER A 298 20.57 9.15 7.03
N GLN A 299 19.60 8.83 6.17
CA GLN A 299 19.22 7.44 5.90
C GLN A 299 20.27 6.71 5.07
N PHE A 300 20.89 7.39 4.09
CA PHE A 300 22.07 6.87 3.38
C PHE A 300 23.24 6.58 4.33
N SER A 301 23.48 7.44 5.34
CA SER A 301 24.55 7.18 6.33
C SER A 301 24.28 5.99 7.28
N LYS A 302 23.04 5.47 7.29
CA LYS A 302 22.62 4.30 8.06
C LYS A 302 22.52 3.02 7.22
N ALA A 303 22.64 3.15 5.89
CA ALA A 303 22.70 2.03 4.95
C ALA A 303 24.11 1.44 4.93
#